data_AF-A0A0L6WQR3-F1
#
_entry.id   AF-A0A0L6WQR3-F1
#
_cell.length_a   1.000
_cell.length_b   1.000
_cell.length_c   1.000
_cell.angle_alpha   90.00
_cell.angle_beta   90.00
_cell.angle_gamma   90.00
#
_symmetry.space_group_name_H-M   'P 1'
#
loop_
_entity.id
_entity.type
_entity.pdbx_description
1 polymer ?
#
loop_
_entity_poly.entity_id
_entity_poly.type
_entity_poly.pdbx_seq_one_letter_code
_entity_poly.pdbx_strand_id
1 'polypeptide(L)'
;MRGYKKRSEPTTHLPTLHDYLDASRQILSLILQIPPIDPSTSLRTAYLLRLTNDALSSIVGYPPDSDSLPEALDWLDDLDQAWLTVLEAQVWDPSTGAGVDLYIDAADASGGIKTSPMSQTERTRLRSLLVGSSTSLEEWLENGKESQEEQNVENMLERLGLQAEFDDLFSRTLDHLGGLSGIVVDPV
;
A
#
# COMPACT_ATOMS: atom_id res chain seq x y z
N MET A 1 -3.42 12.48 14.71
CA MET A 1 -2.26 12.68 15.63
C MET A 1 -2.35 11.96 16.99
N ARG A 2 -2.98 10.78 17.10
CA ARG A 2 -3.01 10.01 18.37
C ARG A 2 -1.95 8.89 18.44
N GLY A 3 -1.38 8.50 17.28
CA GLY A 3 -0.35 7.48 17.17
C GLY A 3 1.07 7.99 17.45
N TYR A 4 1.43 9.17 16.94
CA TYR A 4 2.75 9.78 17.11
C TYR A 4 3.21 9.85 18.57
N LYS A 5 2.32 10.31 19.46
CA LYS A 5 2.63 10.51 20.88
C LYS A 5 2.86 9.22 21.68
N LYS A 6 2.37 8.07 21.20
CA LYS A 6 2.62 6.74 21.81
C LYS A 6 3.83 6.03 21.23
N ARG A 7 4.27 6.43 20.02
CA ARG A 7 5.38 5.79 19.29
C ARG A 7 6.72 6.45 19.57
N SER A 8 6.73 7.68 20.08
CA SER A 8 7.92 8.33 20.63
C SER A 8 8.14 8.04 22.12
N GLU A 9 7.30 7.20 22.75
CA GLU A 9 7.54 6.75 24.13
C GLU A 9 8.63 5.67 24.15
N PRO A 10 9.58 5.68 25.10
CA PRO A 10 10.64 4.65 25.24
C PRO A 10 10.14 3.21 25.42
N THR A 11 8.82 3.04 25.61
CA THR A 11 8.12 1.78 25.78
C THR A 11 7.51 1.25 24.48
N THR A 12 7.65 1.96 23.35
CA THR A 12 7.16 1.46 22.06
C THR A 12 7.96 0.23 21.62
N HIS A 13 7.27 -0.74 21.02
CA HIS A 13 7.92 -1.92 20.44
C HIS A 13 8.45 -1.67 19.01
N LEU A 14 8.13 -0.51 18.42
CA LEU A 14 8.52 -0.12 17.06
C LEU A 14 9.03 1.33 17.08
N PRO A 15 10.27 1.56 17.52
CA PRO A 15 10.83 2.92 17.71
C PRO A 15 11.28 3.58 16.40
N THR A 16 11.66 2.80 15.39
CA THR A 16 12.16 3.31 14.12
C THR A 16 11.19 3.05 12.97
N LEU A 17 11.37 3.77 11.85
CA LEU A 17 10.64 3.48 10.61
C LEU A 17 10.96 2.05 10.13
N HIS A 18 12.23 1.65 10.14
CA HIS A 18 12.68 0.30 9.81
C HIS A 18 11.93 -0.78 10.61
N ASP A 19 11.94 -0.71 11.95
CA ASP A 19 11.24 -1.69 12.80
C ASP A 19 9.74 -1.77 12.46
N TYR A 20 9.14 -0.62 12.16
CA TYR A 20 7.75 -0.52 11.77
C TYR A 20 7.47 -1.16 10.41
N LEU A 21 8.30 -0.86 9.40
CA LEU A 21 8.18 -1.41 8.06
C LEU A 21 8.32 -2.94 8.12
N ASP A 22 9.34 -3.47 8.80
CA ASP A 22 9.54 -4.89 9.03
C ASP A 22 8.31 -5.57 9.66
N ALA A 23 7.78 -5.01 10.75
CA ALA A 23 6.59 -5.55 11.41
C ALA A 23 5.36 -5.48 10.48
N SER A 24 5.21 -4.41 9.71
CA SER A 24 4.09 -4.23 8.80
C SER A 24 4.16 -5.14 7.57
N ARG A 25 5.37 -5.49 7.07
CA ARG A 25 5.56 -6.50 6.01
C ARG A 25 5.07 -7.87 6.44
N GLN A 26 5.29 -8.25 7.69
CA GLN A 26 4.77 -9.51 8.23
C GLN A 26 3.23 -9.53 8.23
N ILE A 27 2.60 -8.40 8.57
CA ILE A 27 1.14 -8.26 8.53
C ILE A 27 0.64 -8.29 7.08
N LEU A 28 1.31 -7.58 6.16
CA LEU A 28 1.00 -7.60 4.73
C LEU A 28 1.04 -9.02 4.19
N SER A 29 2.13 -9.75 4.45
CA SER A 29 2.30 -11.15 4.07
C SER A 29 1.17 -12.02 4.61
N LEU A 30 0.80 -11.88 5.89
CA LEU A 30 -0.31 -12.62 6.49
C LEU A 30 -1.66 -12.34 5.79
N ILE A 31 -1.94 -11.07 5.47
CA ILE A 31 -3.16 -10.67 4.76
C ILE A 31 -3.19 -11.28 3.35
N LEU A 32 -2.05 -11.29 2.67
CA LEU A 32 -1.92 -11.82 1.30
C LEU A 32 -2.06 -13.34 1.21
N GLN A 33 -1.84 -14.06 2.32
CA GLN A 33 -2.13 -15.50 2.41
C GLN A 33 -3.63 -15.81 2.57
N ILE A 34 -4.50 -14.80 2.77
CA ILE A 34 -5.96 -15.02 2.80
C ILE A 34 -6.43 -15.38 1.37
N PRO A 35 -7.15 -16.50 1.16
CA PRO A 35 -7.56 -16.92 -0.18
C PRO A 35 -8.44 -15.87 -0.90
N PRO A 36 -8.25 -15.63 -2.21
CA PRO A 36 -9.12 -14.78 -3.03
C PRO A 36 -10.45 -15.45 -3.41
N ILE A 37 -11.00 -16.28 -2.51
CA ILE A 37 -12.21 -17.07 -2.72
C ILE A 37 -13.19 -16.75 -1.59
N ASP A 38 -14.48 -16.65 -1.92
CA ASP A 38 -15.53 -16.42 -0.93
C ASP A 38 -15.60 -17.57 0.09
N PRO A 39 -15.88 -17.29 1.37
CA PRO A 39 -16.29 -15.99 1.91
C PRO A 39 -15.12 -15.05 2.30
N SER A 40 -13.87 -15.50 2.14
CA SER A 40 -12.68 -14.81 2.66
C SER A 40 -12.26 -13.57 1.87
N THR A 41 -12.73 -13.39 0.64
CA THR A 41 -12.38 -12.23 -0.20
C THR A 41 -12.67 -10.90 0.49
N SER A 42 -13.86 -10.77 1.10
CA SER A 42 -14.23 -9.55 1.85
C SER A 42 -13.30 -9.26 3.03
N LEU A 43 -12.83 -10.31 3.70
CA LEU A 43 -11.91 -10.20 4.84
C LEU A 43 -10.52 -9.74 4.38
N ARG A 44 -10.02 -10.31 3.28
CA ARG A 44 -8.74 -9.93 2.66
C ARG A 44 -8.74 -8.44 2.32
N THR A 45 -9.78 -7.98 1.62
CA THR A 45 -9.95 -6.57 1.25
C THR A 45 -10.04 -5.65 2.47
N ALA A 46 -10.86 -6.02 3.46
CA ALA A 46 -11.06 -5.20 4.66
C ALA A 46 -9.76 -5.05 5.47
N TYR A 47 -8.98 -6.12 5.62
CA TYR A 47 -7.69 -6.05 6.31
C TYR A 47 -6.66 -5.26 5.52
N LEU A 48 -6.59 -5.42 4.20
CA LEU A 48 -5.63 -4.67 3.39
C LEU A 48 -5.97 -3.17 3.38
N LEU A 49 -7.26 -2.79 3.30
CA LEU A 49 -7.71 -1.39 3.45
C LEU A 49 -7.27 -0.81 4.79
N ARG A 50 -7.39 -1.59 5.86
CA ARG A 50 -6.99 -1.17 7.21
C ARG A 50 -5.48 -0.99 7.29
N LEU A 51 -4.70 -1.97 6.84
CA LEU A 51 -3.24 -1.90 6.85
C LEU A 51 -2.75 -0.70 6.03
N THR A 52 -3.33 -0.48 4.85
CA THR A 52 -3.03 0.67 3.98
C THR A 52 -3.21 1.98 4.72
N ASN A 53 -4.39 2.21 5.32
CA ASN A 53 -4.64 3.42 6.09
C ASN A 53 -3.66 3.57 7.28
N ASP A 54 -3.45 2.48 8.02
CA ASP A 54 -2.60 2.50 9.21
C ASP A 54 -1.13 2.77 8.83
N ALA A 55 -0.62 2.17 7.77
CA ALA A 55 0.76 2.34 7.30
C ALA A 55 1.03 3.71 6.71
N LEU A 56 0.19 4.20 5.80
CA LEU A 56 0.34 5.53 5.21
C LEU A 56 0.28 6.63 6.28
N SER A 57 -0.56 6.44 7.31
CA SER A 57 -0.61 7.35 8.46
C SER A 57 0.57 7.19 9.43
N SER A 58 1.25 6.05 9.42
CA SER A 58 2.33 5.71 10.34
C SER A 58 3.69 6.14 9.82
N ILE A 59 3.96 5.92 8.53
CA ILE A 59 5.24 6.23 7.87
C ILE A 59 5.58 7.71 8.10
N VAL A 60 4.64 8.60 7.79
CA VAL A 60 4.78 10.05 7.99
C VAL A 60 4.92 10.48 9.46
N GLY A 61 4.70 9.55 10.39
CA GLY A 61 4.88 9.76 11.82
C GLY A 61 6.30 9.50 12.33
N TYR A 62 7.18 8.91 11.52
CA TYR A 62 8.60 8.76 11.84
C TYR A 62 9.40 9.93 11.26
N PRO A 63 10.55 10.29 11.84
CA PRO A 63 11.43 11.25 11.19
C PRO A 63 11.87 10.68 9.84
N PRO A 64 11.73 11.44 8.74
CA PRO A 64 12.32 11.05 7.46
C PRO A 64 13.84 11.04 7.60
N ASP A 65 14.46 9.99 7.08
CA ASP A 65 15.91 9.83 7.04
C ASP A 65 16.29 9.24 5.68
N SER A 66 17.37 9.74 5.10
CA SER A 66 17.85 9.34 3.77
C SER A 66 18.16 7.85 3.67
N ASP A 67 18.54 7.20 4.79
CA ASP A 67 18.82 5.76 4.81
C ASP A 67 17.53 4.92 4.82
N SER A 68 16.45 5.46 5.41
CA SER A 68 15.15 4.78 5.55
C SER A 68 14.19 5.01 4.38
N LEU A 69 14.45 6.03 3.55
CA LEU A 69 13.60 6.40 2.43
C LEU A 69 13.51 5.32 1.34
N PRO A 70 14.63 4.72 0.87
CA PRO A 70 14.56 3.60 -0.08
C PRO A 70 13.72 2.44 0.45
N GLU A 71 13.85 2.11 1.74
CA GLU A 71 13.09 1.03 2.37
C GLU A 71 11.59 1.35 2.44
N ALA A 72 11.24 2.60 2.70
CA ALA A 72 9.84 3.05 2.70
C ALA A 72 9.24 2.98 1.29
N LEU A 73 9.97 3.37 0.25
CA LEU A 73 9.49 3.28 -1.14
C LEU A 73 9.35 1.83 -1.60
N ASP A 74 10.31 0.98 -1.29
CA ASP A 74 10.21 -0.46 -1.53
C ASP A 74 8.99 -1.09 -0.83
N TRP A 75 8.70 -0.66 0.40
CA TRP A 75 7.48 -1.08 1.09
C TRP A 75 6.18 -0.61 0.41
N LEU A 76 6.18 0.63 -0.11
CA LEU A 76 5.02 1.18 -0.82
C LEU A 76 4.82 0.50 -2.18
N ASP A 77 5.89 0.10 -2.84
CA ASP A 77 5.86 -0.72 -4.06
C ASP A 77 5.24 -2.10 -3.78
N ASP A 78 5.69 -2.79 -2.72
CA ASP A 78 5.09 -4.04 -2.24
C ASP A 78 3.59 -3.87 -1.97
N LEU A 79 3.19 -2.76 -1.34
CA LEU A 79 1.79 -2.46 -1.06
C LEU A 79 0.98 -2.24 -2.34
N ASP A 80 1.53 -1.55 -3.34
CA ASP A 80 0.89 -1.34 -4.63
C ASP A 80 0.69 -2.67 -5.37
N GLN A 81 1.73 -3.52 -5.40
CA GLN A 81 1.66 -4.86 -6.00
C GLN A 81 0.67 -5.78 -5.26
N ALA A 82 0.61 -5.67 -3.93
CA ALA A 82 -0.37 -6.37 -3.10
C ALA A 82 -1.81 -5.95 -3.43
N TRP A 83 -2.05 -4.65 -3.66
CA TRP A 83 -3.36 -4.16 -4.07
C TRP A 83 -3.76 -4.65 -5.44
N LEU A 84 -2.86 -4.62 -6.41
CA LEU A 84 -3.12 -5.18 -7.75
C LEU A 84 -3.55 -6.66 -7.65
N THR A 85 -2.80 -7.45 -6.88
CA THR A 85 -3.12 -8.86 -6.62
C THR A 85 -4.52 -9.06 -6.03
N VAL A 86 -4.92 -8.21 -5.09
CA VAL A 86 -6.27 -8.27 -4.47
C VAL A 86 -7.35 -7.86 -5.46
N LEU A 87 -7.12 -6.81 -6.24
CA LEU A 87 -8.06 -6.30 -7.23
C LEU A 87 -8.33 -7.31 -8.36
N GLU A 88 -7.32 -8.07 -8.75
CA GLU A 88 -7.40 -9.11 -9.78
C GLU A 88 -7.85 -10.48 -9.23
N ALA A 89 -8.15 -10.57 -7.93
CA ALA A 89 -8.51 -11.83 -7.25
C ALA A 89 -7.46 -12.95 -7.41
N GLN A 90 -6.18 -12.57 -7.45
CA GLN A 90 -5.04 -13.48 -7.59
C GLN A 90 -4.55 -14.03 -6.26
N VAL A 91 -3.83 -15.15 -6.31
CA VAL A 91 -3.08 -15.67 -5.16
C VAL A 91 -1.74 -14.96 -5.08
N TRP A 92 -1.27 -14.66 -3.88
CA TRP A 92 0.06 -14.10 -3.70
C TRP A 92 1.12 -15.19 -3.69
N ASP A 93 2.13 -15.05 -4.54
CA ASP A 93 3.35 -15.87 -4.50
C ASP A 93 4.45 -15.13 -3.72
N PRO A 94 4.81 -15.56 -2.50
CA PRO A 94 5.82 -14.91 -1.69
C PRO A 94 7.24 -15.06 -2.24
N SER A 95 7.46 -15.98 -3.19
CA SER A 95 8.80 -16.17 -3.79
C SER A 95 9.09 -15.15 -4.90
N THR A 96 8.04 -14.68 -5.58
CA THR A 96 8.15 -13.69 -6.67
C THR A 96 7.69 -12.30 -6.24
N GLY A 97 6.98 -12.17 -5.12
CA GLY A 97 6.42 -10.89 -4.67
C GLY A 97 5.29 -10.40 -5.57
N ALA A 98 4.57 -11.31 -6.22
CA ALA A 98 3.59 -10.97 -7.23
C ALA A 98 2.31 -11.83 -7.12
N GLY A 99 1.26 -11.33 -7.76
CA GLY A 99 0.02 -12.06 -7.94
C GLY A 99 0.16 -13.12 -9.03
N VAL A 100 -0.43 -14.29 -8.79
CA VAL A 100 -0.51 -15.40 -9.74
C VAL A 100 -1.96 -15.80 -9.92
N ASP A 101 -2.34 -16.05 -11.17
CA ASP A 101 -3.68 -16.49 -11.52
C ASP A 101 -4.06 -17.78 -10.80
N LEU A 102 -5.25 -17.75 -10.19
CA LEU A 102 -5.84 -18.93 -9.57
C LEU A 102 -6.57 -19.75 -10.63
N TYR A 103 -6.07 -20.94 -10.92
CA TYR A 103 -6.76 -21.90 -11.79
C TYR A 103 -7.70 -22.77 -10.95
N ILE A 104 -9.00 -22.71 -11.26
CA ILE A 104 -10.03 -23.53 -10.63
C ILE A 104 -10.54 -24.51 -11.68
N ASP A 105 -10.53 -25.80 -11.36
CA ASP A 105 -11.07 -26.83 -12.25
C ASP A 105 -12.58 -26.65 -12.44
N ALA A 106 -13.09 -26.94 -13.65
CA ALA A 106 -14.50 -26.75 -13.99
C ALA A 106 -15.46 -27.53 -13.06
N ALA A 107 -15.01 -28.67 -12.50
CA ALA A 107 -15.76 -29.43 -11.51
C ALA A 107 -15.91 -28.66 -10.19
N ASP A 108 -14.87 -27.97 -9.73
CA ASP A 108 -14.87 -27.20 -8.49
C ASP A 108 -15.63 -25.87 -8.63
N ALA A 109 -15.60 -25.25 -9.82
CA ALA A 109 -16.43 -24.09 -10.14
C ALA A 109 -17.93 -24.44 -10.04
N SER A 110 -18.33 -25.64 -10.45
CA SER A 110 -19.71 -26.13 -10.31
C SER A 110 -20.13 -26.40 -8.85
N GLY A 111 -19.15 -26.52 -7.94
CA GLY A 111 -19.33 -26.68 -6.50
C GLY A 111 -19.65 -25.38 -5.74
N GLY A 112 -19.79 -24.25 -6.44
CA GLY A 112 -20.13 -22.96 -5.83
C GLY A 112 -18.93 -22.13 -5.37
N ILE A 113 -17.73 -22.47 -5.84
CA ILE A 113 -16.54 -21.61 -5.67
C ILE A 113 -16.76 -20.33 -6.47
N LYS A 114 -16.64 -19.19 -5.80
CA LYS A 114 -16.78 -17.87 -6.40
C LYS A 114 -15.87 -16.87 -5.70
N THR A 115 -15.61 -15.75 -6.38
CA THR A 115 -14.94 -14.61 -5.79
C THR A 115 -15.83 -13.38 -5.96
N SER A 116 -16.06 -12.64 -4.88
CA SER A 116 -16.80 -11.40 -4.94
C SER A 116 -15.84 -10.23 -5.20
N PRO A 117 -16.03 -9.45 -6.28
CA PRO A 117 -15.18 -8.29 -6.54
C PRO A 117 -15.40 -7.22 -5.45
N MET A 118 -14.40 -6.37 -5.28
CA MET A 118 -14.46 -5.26 -4.33
C MET A 118 -15.59 -4.29 -4.69
N SER A 119 -16.33 -3.83 -3.67
CA SER A 119 -17.46 -2.92 -3.84
C SER A 119 -17.02 -1.51 -4.27
N GLN A 120 -17.95 -0.75 -4.88
CA GLN A 120 -17.65 0.63 -5.31
C GLN A 120 -17.23 1.54 -4.16
N THR A 121 -17.81 1.34 -2.96
CA THR A 121 -17.44 2.10 -1.76
C THR A 121 -16.01 1.79 -1.32
N GLU A 122 -15.60 0.53 -1.36
CA GLU A 122 -14.22 0.12 -1.04
C GLU A 122 -13.22 0.64 -2.09
N ARG A 123 -13.58 0.60 -3.38
CA ARG A 123 -12.79 1.21 -4.48
C ARG A 123 -12.58 2.71 -4.28
N THR A 124 -13.66 3.42 -3.96
CA THR A 124 -13.62 4.86 -3.68
C THR A 124 -12.74 5.16 -2.47
N ARG A 125 -12.86 4.35 -1.41
CA ARG A 125 -12.06 4.49 -0.20
C ARG A 125 -10.58 4.24 -0.46
N LEU A 126 -10.23 3.16 -1.17
CA LEU A 126 -8.85 2.86 -1.53
C LEU A 126 -8.23 4.02 -2.31
N ARG A 127 -8.90 4.47 -3.37
CA ARG A 127 -8.44 5.59 -4.19
C ARG A 127 -8.17 6.84 -3.35
N SER A 128 -9.09 7.18 -2.45
CA SER A 128 -8.93 8.34 -1.57
C SER A 128 -7.72 8.21 -0.62
N LEU A 129 -7.42 6.99 -0.15
CA LEU A 129 -6.25 6.75 0.70
C LEU A 129 -4.96 6.94 -0.08
N LEU A 130 -4.85 6.34 -1.27
CA LEU A 130 -3.64 6.39 -2.09
C LEU A 130 -3.33 7.82 -2.54
N VAL A 131 -4.31 8.52 -3.12
CA VAL A 131 -4.13 9.91 -3.58
C VAL A 131 -3.79 10.85 -2.41
N GLY A 132 -4.48 10.73 -1.28
CA GLY A 132 -4.20 11.57 -0.11
C GLY A 132 -2.83 11.27 0.51
N SER A 133 -2.33 10.05 0.37
CA SER A 133 -1.04 9.66 0.92
C SER A 133 0.15 10.17 0.14
N SER A 134 0.08 10.28 -1.19
CA SER A 134 1.16 10.87 -2.00
C SER A 134 1.44 12.31 -1.54
N THR A 135 0.40 13.12 -1.36
CA THR A 135 0.55 14.49 -0.82
C THR A 135 1.10 14.48 0.62
N SER A 136 0.68 13.54 1.46
CA SER A 136 1.17 13.44 2.84
C SER A 136 2.64 13.02 2.90
N LEU A 137 3.09 12.17 1.97
CA LEU A 137 4.47 11.72 1.84
C LEU A 137 5.37 12.85 1.30
N GLU A 138 4.90 13.62 0.32
CA GLU A 138 5.58 14.83 -0.16
C GLU A 138 5.82 15.81 1.00
N GLU A 139 4.78 16.15 1.75
CA GLU A 139 4.88 17.05 2.92
C GLU A 139 5.82 16.46 4.00
N TRP A 140 5.78 15.14 4.22
CA TRP A 140 6.67 14.47 5.14
C TRP A 140 8.14 14.60 4.73
N LEU A 141 8.47 14.41 3.45
CA LEU A 141 9.82 14.62 2.92
C LEU A 141 10.25 16.09 3.01
N GLU A 142 9.35 17.03 2.79
CA GLU A 142 9.64 18.46 2.95
C GLU A 142 10.01 18.84 4.38
N ASN A 143 9.35 18.23 5.36
CA ASN A 143 9.64 18.45 6.78
C ASN A 143 10.94 17.81 7.26
N GLY A 144 11.50 16.87 6.47
CA GLY A 144 12.74 16.16 6.76
C GLY A 144 14.02 16.91 6.42
N LYS A 145 13.91 18.04 5.73
CA LYS A 145 15.06 18.82 5.26
C LYS A 145 15.85 19.35 6.46
N GLU A 146 17.03 18.78 6.71
CA GLU A 146 17.90 19.20 7.83
C GLU A 146 18.66 20.49 7.51
N SER A 147 18.81 20.84 6.23
CA SER A 147 19.65 21.96 5.80
C SER A 147 19.02 22.83 4.70
N GLN A 148 19.44 24.10 4.65
CA GLN A 148 19.05 25.06 3.61
C GLN A 148 19.57 24.70 2.21
N GLU A 149 20.36 23.64 2.03
CA GLU A 149 20.87 23.19 0.73
C GLU A 149 19.94 22.15 0.06
N GLU A 150 19.03 21.54 0.81
CA GLU A 150 18.03 20.54 0.34
C GLU A 150 16.69 21.19 0.00
N GLN A 151 16.69 22.38 -0.62
CA GLN A 151 15.47 23.17 -0.79
C GLN A 151 14.38 22.48 -1.63
N ASN A 152 14.73 21.50 -2.45
CA ASN A 152 13.78 20.76 -3.28
C ASN A 152 13.80 19.24 -2.98
N VAL A 153 12.63 18.66 -2.67
CA VAL A 153 12.46 17.20 -2.48
C VAL A 153 12.84 16.46 -3.74
N GLU A 154 12.51 17.02 -4.91
CA GLU A 154 12.86 16.49 -6.22
C GLU A 154 14.38 16.32 -6.36
N ASN A 155 15.18 17.34 -6.00
CA ASN A 155 16.65 17.26 -6.05
C ASN A 155 17.20 16.21 -5.07
N MET A 156 16.56 16.01 -3.91
CA MET A 156 16.95 14.99 -2.94
C MET A 156 16.68 13.58 -3.50
N LEU A 157 15.49 13.36 -4.05
CA LEU A 157 15.10 12.11 -4.70
C LEU A 157 15.97 11.83 -5.93
N GLU A 158 16.28 12.82 -6.76
CA GLU A 158 17.21 12.72 -7.89
C GLU A 158 18.59 12.24 -7.46
N ARG A 159 19.14 12.84 -6.38
CA ARG A 159 20.46 12.47 -5.85
C ARG A 159 20.51 11.03 -5.33
N LEU A 160 19.39 10.55 -4.77
CA LEU A 160 19.24 9.18 -4.30
C LEU A 160 18.85 8.20 -5.41
N GLY A 161 18.49 8.70 -6.61
CA GLY A 161 18.00 7.89 -7.72
C GLY A 161 16.56 7.39 -7.56
N LEU A 162 15.79 7.98 -6.65
CA LEU A 162 14.45 7.51 -6.23
C LEU A 162 13.29 8.31 -6.84
N GLN A 163 13.57 9.31 -7.67
CA GLN A 163 12.52 10.19 -8.22
C GLN A 163 11.48 9.41 -9.02
N ALA A 164 11.90 8.52 -9.91
CA ALA A 164 10.99 7.71 -10.70
C ALA A 164 10.10 6.81 -9.83
N GLU A 165 10.69 6.16 -8.81
CA GLU A 165 9.95 5.30 -7.88
C GLU A 165 8.91 6.10 -7.08
N PHE A 166 9.24 7.34 -6.70
CA PHE A 166 8.31 8.23 -6.02
C PHE A 166 7.17 8.70 -6.94
N ASP A 167 7.49 9.10 -8.17
CA ASP A 167 6.50 9.56 -9.16
C ASP A 167 5.53 8.45 -9.58
N ASP A 168 6.02 7.20 -9.64
CA ASP A 168 5.24 6.03 -10.01
C ASP A 168 4.49 5.39 -8.82
N LEU A 169 4.54 5.99 -7.62
CA LEU A 169 3.86 5.48 -6.43
C LEU A 169 2.37 5.23 -6.70
N PHE A 170 1.95 3.99 -6.47
CA PHE A 170 0.57 3.52 -6.65
C PHE A 170 0.01 3.60 -8.07
N SER A 171 0.85 3.86 -9.08
CA SER A 171 0.42 3.98 -10.48
C SER A 171 -0.35 2.75 -10.95
N ARG A 172 0.15 1.53 -10.68
CA ARG A 172 -0.49 0.25 -11.07
C ARG A 172 -1.90 0.14 -10.50
N THR A 173 -2.05 0.36 -9.19
CA THR A 173 -3.35 0.27 -8.52
C THR A 173 -4.30 1.37 -8.99
N LEU A 174 -3.82 2.62 -9.12
CA LEU A 174 -4.65 3.74 -9.54
C LEU A 174 -5.15 3.60 -10.99
N ASP A 175 -4.31 3.08 -11.88
CA ASP A 175 -4.69 2.77 -13.25
C ASP A 175 -5.75 1.67 -13.28
N HIS A 176 -5.57 0.58 -12.52
CA HIS A 176 -6.57 -0.48 -12.40
C HIS A 176 -7.90 0.01 -11.79
N LEU A 177 -7.87 1.03 -10.93
CA LEU A 177 -9.07 1.69 -10.39
C LEU A 177 -9.76 2.65 -11.37
N GLY A 178 -9.32 2.72 -12.63
CA GLY A 178 -9.89 3.56 -13.68
C GLY A 178 -9.08 4.83 -13.98
N GLY A 179 -7.80 4.87 -13.58
CA GLY A 179 -6.89 6.01 -13.73
C GLY A 179 -7.38 7.27 -13.00
N LEU A 180 -6.63 8.38 -13.05
CA LEU A 180 -7.06 9.66 -12.44
C LEU A 180 -8.36 10.25 -13.04
N SER A 181 -8.87 9.68 -14.15
CA SER A 181 -9.95 10.25 -14.97
C SER A 181 -11.29 9.48 -14.99
N GLY A 182 -11.36 8.23 -14.50
CA GLY A 182 -12.51 7.35 -14.77
C GLY A 182 -13.52 7.18 -13.64
N ILE A 183 -14.49 8.10 -13.50
CA ILE A 183 -15.80 7.71 -12.95
C ILE A 183 -16.56 7.03 -14.10
N VAL A 184 -16.38 5.72 -14.25
CA VAL A 184 -17.25 4.93 -15.11
C VAL A 184 -18.53 4.67 -14.31
N VAL A 185 -19.59 5.38 -14.67
CA VAL A 185 -20.95 5.08 -14.20
C VAL A 185 -21.43 3.90 -15.03
N ASP A 186 -21.54 2.72 -14.41
CA ASP A 186 -22.19 1.58 -15.05
C ASP A 186 -23.67 1.92 -15.33
N PRO A 187 -24.18 1.69 -16.55
CA PRO A 187 -25.60 1.86 -16.84
C PRO A 187 -26.42 0.74 -16.17
N VAL A 188 -27.53 1.17 -15.56
CA VAL A 188 -28.55 0.34 -14.89
C VAL A 188 -29.29 -0.57 -15.86
#